data_AF-A0A7S4EES7-F1
#
_entry.id   AF-A0A7S4EES7-F1
#
_cell.length_a   1.000
_cell.length_b   1.000
_cell.length_c   1.000
_cell.angle_alpha   90.00
_cell.angle_beta   90.00
_cell.angle_gamma   90.00
#
_symmetry.space_group_name_H-M   'P 1'
#
loop_
_entity.id
_entity.type
_entity.pdbx_description
1 polymer ?
#
loop_
_entity_poly.entity_id
_entity_poly.type
_entity_poly.pdbx_seq_one_letter_code
_entity_poly.pdbx_strand_id
1 'polypeptide(L)'
;MNRGAHYQNDTMLMTGMQKVVKELIDWKLQCEIFNITCHLLWRTSVPGHPNCEKNHFHHPVNDIHAMEALVNDRSNYNNRTIQYHWFDYQHQNELVVDMLTKQEILQQEMSTPFFLEIIDAYYLNMLRPDEHRAHQGDCLHSCYPGKMDVYSQLLLHFLKIQRSQTDIDSMIAWQENRTMLRY
;
A
#
# COMPACT_ATOMS: atom_id res chain seq x y z
N MET A 1 1.44 -3.37 -4.69
CA MET A 1 2.73 -2.76 -4.32
C MET A 1 2.55 -1.89 -3.08
N ASN A 2 3.62 -1.69 -2.31
CA ASN A 2 3.73 -0.69 -1.24
C ASN A 2 5.22 -0.36 -1.03
N ARG A 3 5.53 0.63 -0.21
CA ARG A 3 6.91 1.00 0.14
C ARG A 3 7.34 0.52 1.55
N GLY A 4 6.47 -0.19 2.26
CA GLY A 4 6.66 -0.54 3.66
C GLY A 4 6.61 0.68 4.60
N ALA A 5 7.21 0.52 5.78
CA ALA A 5 7.26 1.52 6.84
C ALA A 5 8.69 2.03 7.03
N HIS A 6 9.28 2.53 5.95
CA HIS A 6 10.60 3.14 5.96
C HIS A 6 10.50 4.58 5.50
N TYR A 7 10.62 5.50 6.45
CA TYR A 7 10.65 6.92 6.14
C TYR A 7 11.88 7.27 5.29
N GLN A 8 11.67 8.23 4.39
CA GLN A 8 12.71 8.92 3.64
C GLN A 8 12.31 10.39 3.59
N ASN A 9 13.22 11.33 3.38
CA ASN A 9 12.77 12.70 3.07
C ASN A 9 12.06 12.73 1.70
N ASP A 10 11.28 13.78 1.45
CA ASP A 10 10.48 13.91 0.24
C ASP A 10 11.31 13.84 -1.05
N THR A 11 12.49 14.46 -1.08
CA THR A 11 13.37 14.40 -2.26
C THR A 11 13.78 12.96 -2.60
N MET A 12 14.20 12.19 -1.60
CA MET A 12 14.58 10.78 -1.79
C MET A 12 13.37 9.92 -2.15
N LEU A 13 12.23 10.13 -1.48
CA LEU A 13 10.98 9.45 -1.77
C LEU A 13 10.59 9.65 -3.23
N MET A 14 10.51 10.90 -3.68
CA MET A 14 10.04 11.22 -5.03
C MET A 14 11.03 10.78 -6.09
N THR A 15 12.35 10.87 -5.83
CA THR A 15 13.38 10.31 -6.72
C THR A 15 13.23 8.79 -6.88
N GLY A 16 12.95 8.07 -5.78
CA GLY A 16 12.70 6.64 -5.82
C GLY A 16 11.42 6.30 -6.58
N MET A 17 10.35 7.04 -6.34
CA MET A 17 9.06 6.81 -6.99
C MET A 17 9.07 7.12 -8.48
N GLN A 18 9.86 8.11 -8.93
CA GLN A 18 10.07 8.34 -10.37
C GLN A 18 10.64 7.11 -11.08
N LYS A 19 11.57 6.39 -10.42
CA LYS A 19 12.10 5.13 -10.94
C LYS A 19 11.01 4.05 -10.99
N VAL A 20 10.21 3.92 -9.92
CA VAL A 20 9.08 2.99 -9.89
C VAL A 20 8.06 3.29 -10.99
N VAL A 21 7.71 4.56 -11.21
CA VAL A 21 6.81 4.98 -12.29
C VAL A 21 7.35 4.57 -13.66
N LYS A 22 8.66 4.74 -13.91
CA LYS A 22 9.27 4.28 -15.16
C LYS A 22 9.10 2.77 -15.36
N GLU A 23 9.38 1.98 -14.34
CA GLU A 23 9.18 0.51 -14.40
C GLU A 23 7.71 0.14 -14.59
N LEU A 24 6.78 0.91 -14.01
CA LEU A 24 5.33 0.70 -14.20
C LEU A 24 4.89 1.00 -15.63
N ILE A 25 5.49 2.00 -16.29
CA ILE A 25 5.24 2.29 -17.70
C ILE A 25 5.72 1.12 -18.57
N ASP A 26 6.93 0.63 -18.33
CA ASP A 26 7.48 -0.52 -19.06
C ASP A 26 6.62 -1.78 -18.86
N TRP A 27 6.15 -2.01 -17.62
CA TRP A 27 5.22 -3.09 -17.32
C TRP A 27 3.86 -2.92 -18.01
N LYS A 28 3.32 -1.69 -18.06
CA LYS A 28 2.07 -1.38 -18.78
C LYS A 28 2.19 -1.69 -20.28
N LEU A 29 3.32 -1.36 -20.90
CA LEU A 29 3.61 -1.70 -22.29
C LEU A 29 3.69 -3.22 -22.52
N GLN A 30 4.27 -3.96 -21.58
CA GLN A 30 4.29 -5.42 -21.66
C GLN A 30 2.88 -6.01 -21.64
N CYS A 31 1.99 -5.50 -20.78
CA CYS A 31 0.59 -5.92 -20.75
C CYS A 31 -0.09 -5.76 -22.12
N GLU A 32 0.15 -4.64 -22.79
CA GLU A 32 -0.38 -4.42 -24.14
C GLU A 32 0.20 -5.40 -25.18
N ILE A 33 1.52 -5.61 -25.17
CA ILE A 33 2.18 -6.57 -26.06
C ILE A 33 1.59 -7.98 -25.92
N PHE A 34 1.24 -8.37 -24.69
CA PHE A 34 0.65 -9.68 -24.40
C PHE A 34 -0.88 -9.69 -24.45
N ASN A 35 -1.52 -8.57 -24.78
CA ASN A 35 -2.97 -8.42 -24.79
C ASN A 35 -3.62 -8.85 -23.46
N ILE A 36 -3.02 -8.47 -22.34
CA ILE A 36 -3.54 -8.75 -20.99
C ILE A 36 -3.88 -7.47 -20.25
N THR A 37 -4.94 -7.52 -19.46
CA THR A 37 -5.32 -6.43 -18.55
C THR A 37 -4.26 -6.25 -17.45
N CYS A 38 -3.75 -5.02 -17.30
CA CYS A 38 -2.81 -4.65 -16.24
C CYS A 38 -3.57 -4.11 -15.02
N HIS A 39 -3.23 -4.58 -13.82
CA HIS A 39 -3.90 -4.15 -12.59
C HIS A 39 -2.88 -3.83 -11.50
N LEU A 40 -2.65 -2.54 -11.27
CA LEU A 40 -1.81 -2.03 -10.21
C LEU A 40 -2.65 -1.77 -8.96
N LEU A 41 -2.42 -2.54 -7.90
CA LEU A 41 -2.90 -2.21 -6.57
C LEU A 41 -1.79 -1.52 -5.80
N TRP A 42 -2.01 -0.29 -5.35
CA TRP A 42 -1.10 0.44 -4.49
C TRP A 42 -1.66 0.56 -3.09
N ARG A 43 -0.95 0.01 -2.09
CA ARG A 43 -1.34 0.12 -0.69
C ARG A 43 -0.55 1.25 -0.02
N THR A 44 -1.24 2.21 0.58
CA THR A 44 -0.62 3.29 1.34
C THR A 44 0.19 2.74 2.53
N SER A 45 1.21 3.49 2.95
CA SER A 45 2.03 3.17 4.12
C SER A 45 1.23 3.45 5.40
N VAL A 46 1.43 2.60 6.40
CA VAL A 46 0.67 2.62 7.66
C VAL A 46 1.61 3.03 8.79
N PRO A 47 1.27 4.06 9.59
CA PRO A 47 2.05 4.41 10.76
C PRO A 47 1.87 3.36 11.87
N GLY A 48 2.84 3.30 12.78
CA GLY A 48 2.58 2.69 14.08
C GLY A 48 1.83 3.65 15.01
N HIS A 49 1.27 3.12 16.10
CA HIS A 49 0.67 3.95 17.15
C HIS A 49 1.67 4.19 18.27
N PRO A 50 2.04 5.45 18.57
CA PRO A 50 3.04 5.73 19.59
C PRO A 50 2.59 5.22 20.97
N ASN A 51 3.52 4.61 21.71
CA ASN A 51 3.30 4.03 23.04
C ASN A 51 2.06 3.11 23.12
N CYS A 52 1.79 2.30 22.09
CA CYS A 52 0.64 1.39 22.06
C CYS A 52 0.59 0.44 23.27
N GLU A 53 1.74 0.09 23.83
CA GLU A 53 1.87 -0.75 25.02
C GLU A 53 1.37 -0.08 26.31
N LYS A 54 1.41 1.26 26.37
CA LYS A 54 0.96 2.06 27.53
C LYS A 54 -0.47 2.53 27.41
N ASN A 55 -0.93 2.76 26.18
CA ASN A 55 -2.26 3.27 25.91
C ASN A 55 -3.36 2.20 26.02
N HIS A 56 -3.00 0.93 26.19
CA HIS A 56 -3.94 -0.18 26.42
C HIS A 56 -5.13 -0.18 25.44
N PHE A 57 -4.82 -0.03 24.15
CA PHE A 57 -5.83 -0.11 23.09
C PHE A 57 -6.40 -1.53 23.03
N HIS A 58 -7.63 -1.70 23.50
CA HIS A 58 -8.33 -3.00 23.50
C HIS A 58 -9.40 -3.09 22.43
N HIS A 59 -9.79 -1.95 21.83
CA HIS A 59 -10.87 -1.83 20.86
C HIS A 59 -10.52 -0.84 19.76
N PRO A 60 -11.15 -0.98 18.58
CA PRO A 60 -11.09 0.03 17.52
C PRO A 60 -11.49 1.42 18.04
N VAL A 61 -10.96 2.45 17.40
CA VAL A 61 -11.31 3.84 17.66
C VAL A 61 -12.09 4.38 16.47
N ASN A 62 -13.15 5.15 16.71
CA ASN A 62 -14.03 5.69 15.65
C ASN A 62 -13.78 7.18 15.36
N ASP A 63 -12.72 7.76 15.92
CA ASP A 63 -12.34 9.16 15.74
C ASP A 63 -10.97 9.24 15.06
N ILE A 64 -10.98 9.50 13.75
CA ILE A 64 -9.77 9.60 12.95
C ILE A 64 -8.91 10.78 13.39
N HIS A 65 -9.52 11.92 13.71
CA HIS A 65 -8.79 13.14 14.06
C HIS A 65 -8.09 13.01 15.40
N ALA A 66 -8.72 12.33 16.38
CA ALA A 66 -8.07 12.02 17.65
C ALA A 66 -6.85 11.10 17.45
N MET A 67 -6.96 10.09 16.59
CA MET A 67 -5.86 9.17 16.30
C MET A 67 -4.73 9.84 15.52
N GLU A 68 -5.05 10.69 14.54
CA GLU A 68 -4.07 11.50 13.83
C GLU A 68 -3.38 12.49 14.77
N ALA A 69 -4.11 13.14 15.68
CA ALA A 69 -3.53 14.02 16.68
C ALA A 69 -2.56 13.27 17.60
N LEU A 70 -2.92 12.07 18.05
CA LEU A 70 -2.05 11.19 18.84
C LEU A 70 -0.75 10.85 18.08
N VAL A 71 -0.87 10.45 16.80
CA VAL A 71 0.27 10.08 15.95
C VAL A 71 1.12 11.30 15.59
N ASN A 72 0.53 12.48 15.39
CA ASN A 72 1.26 13.69 14.99
C ASN A 72 1.97 14.36 16.17
N ASP A 73 1.51 14.15 17.40
CA ASP A 73 2.15 14.69 18.59
C ASP A 73 3.44 13.91 18.93
N ARG A 74 4.58 14.57 18.65
CA ARG A 74 5.92 14.03 18.88
C ARG A 74 6.21 13.72 20.35
N SER A 75 5.49 14.33 21.29
CA SER A 75 5.64 14.04 22.72
C SER A 75 5.17 12.63 23.09
N ASN A 76 4.33 11.99 22.26
CA ASN A 76 3.91 10.61 22.44
C ASN A 76 4.98 9.58 22.07
N TYR A 77 6.10 10.00 21.49
CA TYR A 77 7.15 9.08 21.04
C TYR A 77 8.23 8.92 22.09
N ASN A 78 8.82 7.73 22.14
CA ASN A 78 10.04 7.50 22.90
C ASN A 78 11.28 7.59 21.98
N ASN A 79 12.47 7.54 22.56
CA ASN A 79 13.73 7.66 21.81
C ASN A 79 13.88 6.61 20.70
N ARG A 80 13.22 5.46 20.81
CA ARG A 80 13.24 4.42 19.78
C ARG A 80 12.23 4.67 18.68
N THR A 81 11.01 5.08 18.99
CA THR A 81 9.93 5.18 17.98
C THR A 81 9.96 6.50 17.21
N ILE A 82 10.50 7.58 17.80
CA ILE A 82 10.56 8.89 17.13
C ILE A 82 11.35 8.84 15.81
N GLN A 83 12.36 7.98 15.72
CA GLN A 83 13.22 7.83 14.53
C GLN A 83 12.50 7.18 13.33
N TYR A 84 11.30 6.63 13.51
CA TYR A 84 10.54 6.00 12.41
C TYR A 84 9.67 6.99 11.64
N HIS A 85 9.50 8.22 12.15
CA HIS A 85 8.76 9.29 11.49
C HIS A 85 7.31 8.92 11.12
N TRP A 86 6.62 8.16 11.96
CA TRP A 86 5.22 7.78 11.69
C TRP A 86 4.29 8.98 11.51
N PHE A 87 4.57 10.10 12.17
CA PHE A 87 3.89 11.39 12.01
C PHE A 87 4.02 12.00 10.60
N ASP A 88 4.97 11.55 9.77
CA ASP A 88 5.14 12.07 8.40
C ASP A 88 4.44 11.17 7.34
N TYR A 89 3.90 10.00 7.72
CA TYR A 89 3.49 8.99 6.73
C TYR A 89 2.30 9.42 5.87
N GLN A 90 1.37 10.20 6.40
CA GLN A 90 0.22 10.65 5.62
C GLN A 90 0.64 11.59 4.49
N HIS A 91 1.51 12.55 4.80
CA HIS A 91 2.11 13.41 3.80
C HIS A 91 2.85 12.60 2.71
N GLN A 92 3.60 11.56 3.10
CA GLN A 92 4.25 10.69 2.11
C GLN A 92 3.26 9.90 1.25
N ASN A 93 2.16 9.44 1.84
CA ASN A 93 1.11 8.75 1.11
C ASN A 93 0.48 9.68 0.08
N GLU A 94 0.18 10.91 0.46
CA GLU A 94 -0.39 11.94 -0.42
C GLU A 94 0.54 12.24 -1.59
N LEU A 95 1.83 12.45 -1.34
CA LEU A 95 2.82 12.67 -2.42
C LEU A 95 2.87 11.51 -3.42
N VAL A 96 2.83 10.28 -2.92
CA VAL A 96 2.91 9.08 -3.77
C VAL A 96 1.63 8.87 -4.56
N VAL A 97 0.47 8.98 -3.90
CA VAL A 97 -0.85 8.86 -4.56
C VAL A 97 -1.01 9.96 -5.60
N ASP A 98 -0.62 11.20 -5.27
CA ASP A 98 -0.65 12.32 -6.22
C ASP A 98 0.19 12.03 -7.46
N MET A 99 1.42 11.55 -7.26
CA MET A 99 2.29 11.15 -8.38
C MET A 99 1.63 10.07 -9.22
N LEU A 100 1.19 8.96 -8.63
CA LEU A 100 0.63 7.82 -9.37
C LEU A 100 -0.66 8.18 -10.11
N THR A 101 -1.52 8.98 -9.49
CA THR A 101 -2.81 9.37 -10.07
C THR A 101 -2.68 10.46 -11.12
N LYS A 102 -1.72 11.39 -11.01
CA LYS A 102 -1.54 12.47 -11.99
C LYS A 102 -0.58 12.15 -13.13
N GLN A 103 0.07 10.98 -13.13
CA GLN A 103 0.90 10.57 -14.26
C GLN A 103 0.02 10.31 -15.49
N GLU A 104 0.01 11.26 -16.43
CA GLU A 104 -0.71 11.16 -17.70
C GLU A 104 -0.40 9.87 -18.45
N ILE A 105 0.86 9.41 -18.44
CA ILE A 105 1.27 8.18 -19.14
C ILE A 105 0.60 6.93 -18.52
N LEU A 106 0.41 6.90 -17.21
CA LEU A 106 -0.32 5.80 -16.56
C LEU A 106 -1.82 5.86 -16.92
N GLN A 107 -2.35 7.05 -17.18
CA GLN A 107 -3.74 7.27 -17.59
C GLN A 107 -3.98 7.19 -19.11
N GLN A 108 -2.92 7.21 -19.92
CA GLN A 108 -3.04 7.18 -21.38
C GLN A 108 -3.83 5.94 -21.83
N GLU A 109 -4.81 6.16 -22.71
CA GLU A 109 -5.59 5.08 -23.31
C GLU A 109 -4.68 4.14 -24.09
N MET A 110 -4.85 2.84 -23.85
CA MET A 110 -4.15 1.77 -24.52
C MET A 110 -5.18 0.75 -25.00
N SER A 111 -4.75 -0.15 -25.90
CA SER A 111 -5.65 -1.20 -26.40
C SER A 111 -6.12 -2.16 -25.29
N THR A 112 -5.26 -2.42 -24.30
CA THR A 112 -5.61 -3.19 -23.09
C THR A 112 -5.91 -2.28 -21.91
N PRO A 113 -6.91 -2.61 -21.06
CA PRO A 113 -7.21 -1.81 -19.88
C PRO A 113 -6.05 -1.81 -18.85
N PHE A 114 -5.84 -0.65 -18.22
CA PHE A 114 -4.94 -0.47 -17.09
C PHE A 114 -5.75 0.04 -15.88
N PHE A 115 -5.76 -0.71 -14.79
CA PHE A 115 -6.43 -0.33 -13.55
C PHE A 115 -5.42 0.06 -12.48
N LEU A 116 -5.60 1.25 -11.89
CA LEU A 116 -4.91 1.69 -10.68
C LEU A 116 -5.91 1.72 -9.53
N GLU A 117 -5.74 0.84 -8.57
CA GLU A 117 -6.54 0.79 -7.34
C GLU A 117 -5.69 1.22 -6.15
N ILE A 118 -6.15 2.24 -5.41
CA ILE A 118 -5.51 2.67 -4.17
C ILE A 118 -6.20 1.96 -2.99
N ILE A 119 -5.45 1.09 -2.30
CA ILE A 119 -5.86 0.54 -1.01
C ILE A 119 -5.41 1.52 0.06
N ASP A 120 -6.37 2.30 0.56
CA ASP A 120 -6.12 3.26 1.62
C ASP A 120 -5.98 2.59 3.00
N ALA A 121 -4.84 1.93 3.17
CA ALA A 121 -4.47 1.25 4.39
C ALA A 121 -4.25 2.22 5.56
N TYR A 122 -3.85 3.47 5.29
CA TYR A 122 -3.62 4.50 6.30
C TYR A 122 -4.87 4.71 7.14
N TYR A 123 -5.98 5.13 6.52
CA TYR A 123 -7.23 5.38 7.25
C TYR A 123 -7.76 4.13 7.94
N LEU A 124 -7.72 2.98 7.24
CA LEU A 124 -8.17 1.71 7.81
C LEU A 124 -7.40 1.34 9.08
N ASN A 125 -6.12 1.69 9.18
CA ASN A 125 -5.26 1.22 10.26
C ASN A 125 -5.06 2.24 11.37
N MET A 126 -5.20 3.53 11.06
CA MET A 126 -5.22 4.60 12.04
C MET A 126 -6.35 4.39 13.07
N LEU A 127 -7.48 3.82 12.64
CA LEU A 127 -8.62 3.49 13.51
C LEU A 127 -8.48 2.15 14.25
N ARG A 128 -7.38 1.44 14.05
CA ARG A 128 -7.16 0.08 14.58
C ARG A 128 -5.90 0.00 15.46
N PRO A 129 -5.81 0.79 16.54
CA PRO A 129 -4.67 0.72 17.43
C PRO A 129 -4.67 -0.55 18.32
N ASP A 130 -5.79 -1.27 18.34
CA ASP A 130 -6.07 -2.45 19.17
C ASP A 130 -5.33 -3.73 18.77
N GLU A 131 -4.94 -3.86 17.51
CA GLU A 131 -4.40 -5.11 16.96
C GLU A 131 -2.88 -5.10 16.74
N HIS A 132 -2.16 -4.21 17.43
CA HIS A 132 -0.71 -4.21 17.42
C HIS A 132 -0.13 -5.34 18.27
N ARG A 133 1.13 -5.70 18.00
CA ARG A 133 1.94 -6.58 18.85
C ARG A 133 2.45 -5.84 20.10
N ALA A 134 1.55 -5.10 20.76
CA ALA A 134 1.85 -4.23 21.89
C ALA A 134 2.48 -4.98 23.08
N HIS A 135 2.12 -6.26 23.27
CA HIS A 135 2.73 -7.14 24.28
C HIS A 135 4.23 -7.41 24.04
N GLN A 136 4.76 -7.13 22.85
CA GLN A 136 6.18 -7.21 22.50
C GLN A 136 6.83 -5.82 22.39
N GLY A 137 6.08 -4.75 22.71
CA GLY A 137 6.51 -3.37 22.47
C GLY A 137 6.63 -3.03 20.98
N ASP A 138 5.93 -3.78 20.11
CA ASP A 138 5.89 -3.55 18.67
C ASP A 138 4.55 -2.92 18.27
N CYS A 139 4.61 -1.60 18.09
CA CYS A 139 3.46 -0.78 17.73
C CYS A 139 3.31 -0.52 16.24
N LEU A 140 4.08 -1.21 15.40
CA LEU A 140 3.99 -1.11 13.95
C LEU A 140 3.32 -2.34 13.36
N HIS A 141 3.77 -3.52 13.75
CA HIS A 141 3.25 -4.76 13.22
C HIS A 141 1.94 -5.16 13.91
N SER A 142 1.14 -5.95 13.19
CA SER A 142 -0.17 -6.42 13.63
C SER A 142 -0.14 -7.89 14.02
N CYS A 143 -1.09 -8.29 14.86
CA CYS A 143 -1.39 -9.68 15.15
C CYS A 143 -2.11 -10.36 13.96
N TYR A 144 -2.08 -11.70 13.94
CA TYR A 144 -2.86 -12.52 13.02
C TYR A 144 -3.67 -13.56 13.81
N PRO A 145 -4.95 -13.81 13.45
CA PRO A 145 -5.77 -13.04 12.50
C PRO A 145 -5.98 -11.58 12.96
N GLY A 146 -6.31 -10.67 12.05
CA GLY A 146 -6.47 -9.24 12.38
C GLY A 146 -6.64 -8.33 11.17
N LYS A 147 -6.38 -7.02 11.35
CA LYS A 147 -6.62 -5.94 10.38
C LYS A 147 -5.91 -6.13 9.04
N MET A 148 -4.86 -6.95 9.03
CA MET A 148 -4.17 -7.33 7.80
C MET A 148 -5.03 -8.20 6.87
N ASP A 149 -5.97 -8.97 7.43
CA ASP A 149 -6.89 -9.83 6.67
C ASP A 149 -7.83 -8.99 5.79
N VAL A 150 -8.15 -7.77 6.21
CA VAL A 150 -8.96 -6.81 5.43
C VAL A 150 -8.29 -6.50 4.10
N TYR A 151 -6.96 -6.36 4.05
CA TYR A 151 -6.26 -6.10 2.79
C TYR A 151 -6.36 -7.27 1.82
N SER A 152 -6.28 -8.49 2.34
CA SER A 152 -6.43 -9.70 1.52
C SER A 152 -7.86 -9.83 0.98
N GLN A 153 -8.87 -9.46 1.79
CA GLN A 153 -10.25 -9.40 1.35
C GLN A 153 -10.47 -8.34 0.27
N LEU A 154 -9.92 -7.14 0.45
CA LEU A 154 -9.97 -6.07 -0.56
C LEU A 154 -9.26 -6.47 -1.85
N LEU A 155 -8.07 -7.07 -1.76
CA LEU A 155 -7.34 -7.61 -2.92
C LEU A 155 -8.21 -8.62 -3.68
N LEU A 156 -8.79 -9.59 -2.98
CA LEU A 156 -9.67 -10.57 -3.61
C LEU A 156 -10.88 -9.92 -4.27
N HIS A 157 -11.46 -8.91 -3.63
CA HIS A 157 -12.60 -8.17 -4.16
C HIS A 157 -12.24 -7.44 -5.46
N PHE A 158 -11.14 -6.67 -5.47
CA PHE A 158 -10.66 -5.98 -6.68
C PHE A 158 -10.34 -6.95 -7.81
N LEU A 159 -9.70 -8.08 -7.50
CA LEU A 159 -9.42 -9.11 -8.51
C LEU A 159 -10.70 -9.71 -9.08
N LYS A 160 -11.72 -9.98 -8.26
CA LYS A 160 -13.01 -10.52 -8.73
C LYS A 160 -13.80 -9.54 -9.59
N ILE A 161 -13.71 -8.24 -9.32
CA ILE A 161 -14.39 -7.22 -10.14
C ILE A 161 -13.71 -7.09 -11.50
N GLN A 162 -12.38 -7.06 -11.52
CA GLN A 162 -11.60 -6.67 -12.69
C GLN A 162 -11.09 -7.85 -13.55
N ARG A 163 -11.30 -9.10 -13.12
CA ARG A 163 -10.84 -10.30 -13.86
C ARG A 163 -12.02 -11.16 -14.28
N SER A 164 -12.19 -11.28 -15.59
CA SER A 164 -13.05 -12.29 -16.20
C SER A 164 -12.36 -13.66 -16.23
N GLN A 165 -13.12 -14.71 -16.53
CA GLN A 165 -12.53 -16.04 -16.76
C GLN A 165 -11.54 -16.00 -17.93
N THR A 166 -11.84 -15.26 -19.00
CA THR A 166 -10.95 -15.08 -20.15
C THR A 166 -9.61 -14.44 -19.78
N ASP A 167 -9.62 -13.46 -18.87
CA ASP A 167 -8.38 -12.86 -18.36
C ASP A 167 -7.52 -13.90 -17.63
N ILE A 168 -8.16 -14.76 -16.82
CA ILE A 168 -7.47 -15.82 -16.07
C ILE A 168 -6.85 -16.83 -17.03
N ASP A 169 -7.61 -17.29 -18.02
CA ASP A 169 -7.15 -18.27 -19.00
C ASP A 169 -5.95 -17.72 -19.81
N SER A 170 -6.02 -16.44 -20.19
CA SER A 170 -4.94 -15.74 -20.90
C SER A 170 -3.67 -15.63 -20.07
N MET A 171 -3.81 -15.35 -18.76
CA MET A 171 -2.67 -15.29 -17.83
C MET A 171 -2.01 -16.66 -17.62
N ILE A 172 -2.80 -17.74 -17.52
CA ILE A 172 -2.29 -19.12 -17.41
C ILE A 172 -1.49 -19.48 -18.66
N ALA A 173 -2.07 -19.27 -19.85
CA ALA A 173 -1.39 -19.54 -21.12
C ALA A 173 -0.08 -18.76 -21.27
N TRP A 174 -0.06 -17.49 -20.85
CA TRP A 174 1.17 -16.69 -20.81
C TRP A 174 2.23 -17.29 -19.88
N GLN A 175 1.85 -17.70 -18.68
CA GLN A 175 2.78 -18.28 -17.70
C GLN A 175 3.41 -19.57 -18.23
N GLU A 176 2.61 -20.44 -18.86
CA GLU A 176 3.06 -21.68 -19.48
C GLU A 176 4.04 -21.42 -20.64
N ASN A 177 3.73 -20.47 -21.52
CA ASN A 177 4.61 -20.07 -22.62
C ASN A 177 5.94 -19.48 -22.12
N ARG A 178 5.91 -18.68 -21.05
CA ARG A 178 7.13 -18.10 -20.47
C ARG A 178 8.03 -19.15 -19.84
N THR A 179 7.46 -20.20 -19.25
CA THR A 179 8.26 -21.33 -18.72
C THR A 179 8.93 -22.14 -19.82
N MET A 180 8.32 -22.26 -21.01
CA MET A 180 8.93 -22.97 -22.14
C MET A 180 10.13 -22.22 -22.75
N LEU A 181 10.14 -20.89 -22.73
CA LEU A 181 11.25 -20.07 -23.25
C LEU A 181 12.47 -19.97 -22.31
N ARG A 182 12.43 -20.61 -21.14
CA ARG A 182 13.53 -20.62 -20.17
C ARG A 182 14.36 -21.91 -20.18
N TYR A 183 14.05 -22.83 -21.09
CA TYR A 183 14.82 -24.05 -21.40
C TYR A 183 15.33 -23.98 -22.83
#